data_AF-X2FEJ5-F1
#
_entry.id   AF-X2FEJ5-F1
#
_cell.length_a   1.000
_cell.length_b   1.000
_cell.length_c   1.000
_cell.angle_alpha   90.00
_cell.angle_beta   90.00
_cell.angle_gamma   90.00
#
_symmetry.space_group_name_H-M   'P 1'
#
loop_
_entity.id
_entity.type
_entity.pdbx_description
1 polymer ?
#
loop_
_entity_poly.entity_id
_entity_poly.type
_entity_poly.pdbx_seq_one_letter_code
_entity_poly.pdbx_strand_id
1 'polypeptide(L)'
;TGRSLMVENVAAETAFSAADREVLGASDSIPVAFIGVPIRVDSTVVGTLTIDRIPEGSSSLLEYDARLLAMVANVIGQTIKLHRLFAGDREQSLVDKDRLEKQTVDRGPPARERKQLQAHGIIGDSPALSALLEKIVVVARSNSTVLLRGESGTGKELVAKAIHESSVRAKRPFVKLNCAALPETVLESELFG
;
A
#
# COMPACT_ATOMS: atom_id res chain seq x y z
N THR A 1 -7.82 -11.19 19.10
CA THR A 1 -7.47 -11.31 20.53
C THR A 1 -6.26 -10.46 20.93
N GLY A 2 -5.42 -9.96 20.01
CA GLY A 2 -4.34 -9.00 20.32
C GLY A 2 -3.29 -9.51 21.32
N ARG A 3 -3.32 -10.79 21.67
CA ARG A 3 -2.35 -11.47 22.53
C ARG A 3 -1.41 -12.25 21.64
N SER A 4 -0.16 -12.40 22.09
CA SER A 4 0.79 -13.29 21.42
C SER A 4 0.29 -14.73 21.51
N LEU A 5 0.53 -15.50 20.45
CA LEU A 5 0.25 -16.92 20.36
C LEU A 5 1.59 -17.64 20.20
N MET A 6 1.86 -18.61 21.05
CA MET A 6 3.06 -19.44 20.98
C MET A 6 2.62 -20.90 21.03
N VAL A 7 3.01 -21.67 20.03
CA VAL A 7 2.64 -23.07 19.86
C VAL A 7 3.90 -23.85 19.52
N GLU A 8 4.23 -24.85 20.33
CA GLU A 8 5.42 -25.67 20.11
C GLU A 8 5.22 -26.69 18.98
N ASN A 9 3.98 -27.15 18.78
CA ASN A 9 3.63 -28.05 17.69
C ASN A 9 2.24 -27.75 17.14
N VAL A 10 2.20 -27.18 15.93
CA VAL A 10 0.99 -26.83 15.19
C VAL A 10 0.09 -28.03 14.90
N ALA A 11 0.67 -29.22 14.70
CA ALA A 11 -0.11 -30.45 14.43
C ALA A 11 -0.93 -30.90 15.65
N ALA A 12 -0.45 -30.58 16.87
CA ALA A 12 -1.11 -30.93 18.12
C ALA A 12 -2.20 -29.93 18.55
N GLU A 13 -2.25 -28.76 17.93
CA GLU A 13 -3.19 -27.70 18.32
C GLU A 13 -4.46 -27.69 17.46
N THR A 14 -5.60 -27.51 18.13
CA THR A 14 -6.93 -27.44 17.48
C THR A 14 -7.19 -26.09 16.82
N ALA A 15 -6.37 -25.08 17.13
CA ALA A 15 -6.49 -23.74 16.57
C ALA A 15 -6.08 -23.65 15.08
N PHE A 16 -5.39 -24.68 14.56
CA PHE A 16 -4.91 -24.73 13.18
C PHE A 16 -5.69 -25.78 12.39
N SER A 17 -6.20 -25.36 11.23
CA SER A 17 -6.91 -26.25 10.30
C SER A 17 -5.94 -27.15 9.53
N ALA A 18 -6.47 -28.15 8.82
CA ALA A 18 -5.67 -29.01 7.95
C ALA A 18 -4.94 -28.21 6.85
N ALA A 19 -5.57 -27.16 6.31
CA ALA A 19 -4.96 -26.28 5.33
C ALA A 19 -3.79 -25.48 5.92
N ASP A 20 -3.94 -25.01 7.18
CA ASP A 20 -2.85 -24.28 7.86
C ASP A 20 -1.64 -25.18 8.10
N ARG A 21 -1.88 -26.45 8.48
CA ARG A 21 -0.83 -27.45 8.68
C ARG A 21 -0.08 -27.75 7.38
N GLU A 22 -0.81 -27.89 6.27
CA GLU A 22 -0.22 -28.11 4.94
C GLU A 22 0.65 -26.92 4.50
N VAL A 23 0.16 -25.69 4.66
CA VAL A 23 0.91 -24.46 4.33
C VAL A 23 2.19 -24.33 5.16
N LEU A 24 2.12 -24.69 6.44
CA LEU A 24 3.26 -24.64 7.37
C LEU A 24 4.20 -25.85 7.25
N GLY A 25 3.88 -26.83 6.40
CA GLY A 25 4.64 -28.08 6.27
C GLY A 25 4.62 -28.95 7.53
N ALA A 26 3.63 -28.75 8.41
CA ALA A 26 3.48 -29.50 9.65
C ALA A 26 2.82 -30.86 9.41
N SER A 27 3.42 -31.92 9.95
CA SER A 27 2.87 -33.28 9.89
C SER A 27 3.12 -34.01 11.21
N ASP A 28 2.54 -35.21 11.36
CA ASP A 28 2.80 -36.06 12.53
C ASP A 28 4.28 -36.43 12.69
N SER A 29 5.07 -36.37 11.62
CA SER A 29 6.51 -36.66 11.61
C SER A 29 7.40 -35.42 11.63
N ILE A 30 6.86 -34.24 11.33
CA ILE A 30 7.60 -32.97 11.28
C ILE A 30 6.90 -31.97 12.20
N PRO A 31 7.38 -31.82 13.46
CA PRO A 31 6.84 -30.81 14.35
C PRO A 31 7.21 -29.42 13.83
N VAL A 32 6.23 -28.53 13.79
CA VAL A 32 6.43 -27.13 13.44
C VAL A 32 5.95 -26.28 14.60
N ALA A 33 6.84 -25.45 15.13
CA ALA A 33 6.53 -24.45 16.13
C ALA A 33 6.09 -23.16 15.43
N PHE A 34 5.09 -22.48 16.01
CA PHE A 34 4.53 -21.25 15.49
C PHE A 34 4.53 -20.17 16.57
N ILE A 35 5.01 -18.98 16.23
CA ILE A 35 5.03 -17.81 17.10
C ILE A 35 4.37 -16.65 16.36
N GLY A 36 3.27 -16.14 16.90
CA GLY A 36 2.58 -14.96 16.40
C GLY A 36 2.54 -13.87 17.45
N VAL A 37 3.02 -12.67 17.12
CA VAL A 37 2.96 -11.49 17.99
C VAL A 37 2.20 -10.35 17.32
N PRO A 38 1.38 -9.59 18.07
CA PRO A 38 0.63 -8.47 17.50
C PRO A 38 1.55 -7.30 17.19
N ILE A 39 1.40 -6.71 16.00
CA ILE A 39 1.95 -5.40 15.67
C ILE A 39 0.95 -4.36 16.18
N ARG A 40 1.39 -3.51 17.11
CA ARG A 40 0.53 -2.51 17.77
C ARG A 40 0.93 -1.09 17.40
N VAL A 41 -0.09 -0.27 17.15
CA VAL A 41 0.03 1.19 17.08
C VAL A 41 -0.90 1.75 18.14
N ASP A 42 -0.32 2.37 19.16
CA ASP A 42 -1.02 2.81 20.37
C ASP A 42 -1.80 1.65 21.02
N SER A 43 -3.10 1.81 21.25
CA SER A 43 -3.97 0.76 21.81
C SER A 43 -4.51 -0.22 20.75
N THR A 44 -4.13 -0.05 19.48
CA THR A 44 -4.76 -0.74 18.36
C THR A 44 -3.82 -1.79 17.77
N VAL A 45 -4.30 -3.01 17.58
CA VAL A 45 -3.55 -4.04 16.84
C VAL A 45 -3.79 -3.80 15.35
N VAL A 46 -2.72 -3.48 14.62
CA VAL A 46 -2.79 -3.17 13.18
C VAL A 46 -2.41 -4.36 12.31
N GLY A 47 -1.81 -5.40 12.89
CA GLY A 47 -1.43 -6.62 12.20
C GLY A 47 -0.79 -7.62 13.16
N THR A 48 -0.23 -8.68 12.60
CA THR A 48 0.48 -9.72 13.34
C THR A 48 1.79 -10.02 12.60
N LEU A 49 2.86 -10.21 13.36
CA LEU A 49 4.13 -10.75 12.87
C LEU A 49 4.21 -12.21 13.30
N THR A 50 4.43 -13.11 12.35
CA THR A 50 4.44 -14.55 12.59
C THR A 50 5.73 -15.17 12.09
N ILE A 51 6.25 -16.14 12.81
CA ILE A 51 7.27 -17.07 12.32
C ILE A 51 6.84 -18.50 12.60
N ASP A 52 7.24 -19.38 11.70
CA ASP A 52 7.15 -20.82 11.83
C ASP A 52 8.56 -21.41 11.68
N ARG A 53 8.86 -22.42 12.51
CA ARG A 53 10.15 -23.08 12.49
C ARG A 53 10.02 -24.54 12.92
N ILE A 54 10.91 -25.38 12.43
CA ILE A 54 11.09 -26.71 13.01
C ILE A 54 11.81 -26.50 14.36
N PRO A 55 11.27 -27.01 15.48
CA PRO A 55 11.87 -26.79 16.79
C PRO A 55 13.21 -27.52 16.89
N GLU A 56 14.29 -26.74 16.91
CA GLU A 56 15.64 -27.19 17.24
C GLU A 56 15.97 -26.76 18.67
N GLY A 57 16.17 -27.71 19.59
CA GLY A 57 16.58 -27.44 20.98
C GLY A 57 15.44 -27.29 21.99
N SER A 58 15.73 -26.61 23.11
CA SER A 58 14.83 -26.52 24.28
C SER A 58 13.75 -25.44 24.16
N SER A 59 12.61 -25.63 24.82
CA SER A 59 11.47 -24.68 24.91
C SER A 59 11.86 -23.26 25.34
N SER A 60 12.98 -23.10 26.04
CA SER A 60 13.54 -21.78 26.42
C SER A 60 13.89 -20.88 25.23
N LEU A 61 14.20 -21.46 24.06
CA LEU A 61 14.49 -20.70 22.84
C LEU A 61 13.23 -20.08 22.24
N LEU A 62 12.09 -20.76 22.37
CA LEU A 62 10.80 -20.29 21.87
C LEU A 62 10.31 -19.04 22.61
N GLU A 63 10.48 -19.00 23.93
CA GLU A 63 10.17 -17.79 24.71
C GLU A 63 11.09 -16.62 24.35
N TYR A 64 12.37 -16.88 24.09
CA TYR A 64 13.33 -15.86 23.66
C TYR A 64 12.92 -15.28 22.30
N ASP A 65 12.61 -16.14 21.33
CA ASP A 65 12.17 -15.73 20.00
C ASP A 65 10.87 -14.93 20.06
N ALA A 66 9.91 -15.33 20.90
CA ALA A 66 8.67 -14.58 21.10
C ALA A 66 8.93 -13.17 21.65
N ARG A 67 9.88 -13.01 22.58
CA ARG A 67 10.28 -11.70 23.09
C ARG A 67 10.99 -10.87 22.02
N LEU A 68 11.88 -11.48 21.24
CA LEU A 68 12.56 -10.84 20.12
C LEU A 68 11.56 -10.33 19.08
N LEU A 69 10.63 -11.18 18.67
CA LEU A 69 9.56 -10.83 17.74
C LEU A 69 8.68 -9.73 18.29
N ALA A 70 8.35 -9.74 19.58
CA ALA A 70 7.59 -8.66 20.19
C ALA A 70 8.34 -7.32 20.14
N MET A 71 9.66 -7.31 20.34
CA MET A 71 10.48 -6.11 20.17
C MET A 71 10.45 -5.62 18.71
N VAL A 72 10.63 -6.53 17.75
CA VAL A 72 10.56 -6.21 16.32
C VAL A 72 9.18 -5.67 15.93
N ALA A 73 8.10 -6.32 16.38
CA ALA A 73 6.72 -5.90 16.14
C ALA A 73 6.41 -4.52 16.72
N ASN A 74 6.98 -4.19 17.88
CA ASN A 74 6.89 -2.84 18.45
C ASN A 74 7.62 -1.80 17.58
N VAL A 75 8.83 -2.10 17.10
CA VAL A 75 9.56 -1.21 16.18
C VAL A 75 8.79 -1.00 14.88
N ILE A 76 8.24 -2.06 14.28
CA ILE A 76 7.37 -1.96 13.10
C ILE A 76 6.16 -1.07 13.41
N GLY A 77 5.52 -1.26 14.57
CA GLY A 77 4.42 -0.42 15.04
C GLY A 77 4.80 1.07 15.13
N GLN A 78 5.97 1.39 15.69
CA GLN A 78 6.47 2.77 15.75
C GLN A 78 6.76 3.33 14.36
N THR A 79 7.35 2.55 13.46
CA THR A 79 7.58 2.96 12.07
C THR A 79 6.28 3.22 11.33
N ILE A 80 5.26 2.37 11.50
CA ILE A 80 3.92 2.60 10.95
C ILE A 80 3.31 3.87 11.54
N LYS A 81 3.46 4.11 12.85
CA LYS A 81 2.99 5.33 13.51
C LYS A 81 3.66 6.57 12.94
N LEU A 82 4.98 6.55 12.81
CA LEU A 82 5.76 7.64 12.21
C LEU A 82 5.35 7.86 10.76
N HIS A 83 5.27 6.80 9.97
CA HIS A 83 4.84 6.90 8.58
C HIS A 83 3.41 7.43 8.48
N ARG A 84 2.49 7.10 9.40
CA ARG A 84 1.13 7.67 9.45
C ARG A 84 1.09 9.12 9.91
N LEU A 85 2.03 9.58 10.75
CA LEU A 85 2.15 10.99 11.11
C LEU A 85 2.67 11.81 9.93
N PHE A 86 3.65 11.30 9.17
CA PHE A 86 4.15 11.94 7.95
C PHE A 86 3.21 11.76 6.74
N ALA A 87 2.44 10.66 6.70
CA ALA A 87 1.34 10.41 5.76
C ALA A 87 0.00 10.96 6.28
N GLY A 88 0.00 11.73 7.36
CA GLY A 88 -1.19 12.38 7.95
C GLY A 88 -1.85 13.38 7.00
N ASP A 89 -1.19 13.72 5.90
CA ASP A 89 -1.77 14.45 4.76
C ASP A 89 -2.51 13.56 3.74
N ARG A 90 -2.51 12.23 3.91
CA ARG A 90 -2.93 11.28 2.86
C ARG A 90 -3.75 10.07 3.27
N GLU A 91 -3.79 9.65 4.53
CA GLU A 91 -4.22 8.27 4.86
C GLU A 91 -5.42 8.11 5.81
N GLN A 92 -6.38 9.05 5.83
CA GLN A 92 -7.75 8.75 6.33
C GLN A 92 -8.71 8.30 5.22
N SER A 93 -8.32 8.34 3.95
CA SER A 93 -9.29 8.20 2.84
C SER A 93 -9.32 6.82 2.17
N LEU A 94 -8.71 5.78 2.72
CA LEU A 94 -8.60 4.47 2.03
C LEU A 94 -9.23 3.29 2.79
N VAL A 95 -9.37 3.35 4.12
CA VAL A 95 -9.93 2.20 4.87
C VAL A 95 -11.46 2.25 4.93
N ASP A 96 -12.08 3.44 4.85
CA ASP A 96 -13.54 3.57 4.70
C ASP A 96 -14.02 3.35 3.26
N LYS A 97 -13.12 3.38 2.26
CA LYS A 97 -13.50 3.23 0.84
C LYS A 97 -13.85 1.81 0.44
N ASP A 98 -13.29 0.79 1.08
CA ASP A 98 -13.57 -0.61 0.70
C ASP A 98 -15.00 -1.06 1.09
N ARG A 99 -15.58 -0.44 2.14
CA ARG A 99 -16.97 -0.70 2.52
C ARG A 99 -17.99 0.16 1.78
N LEU A 100 -17.60 1.34 1.26
CA LEU A 100 -18.45 2.16 0.41
C LEU A 100 -18.42 1.77 -1.07
N GLU A 101 -17.30 1.22 -1.58
CA GLU A 101 -17.18 0.80 -2.98
C GLU A 101 -18.13 -0.35 -3.35
N LYS A 102 -18.57 -1.16 -2.37
CA LYS A 102 -19.57 -2.22 -2.58
C LYS A 102 -21.01 -1.71 -2.70
N GLN A 103 -21.28 -0.42 -2.49
CA GLN A 103 -22.63 0.17 -2.65
C GLN A 103 -22.72 1.25 -3.74
N THR A 104 -21.60 1.76 -4.27
CA THR A 104 -21.59 2.84 -5.29
C THR A 104 -21.44 2.39 -6.74
N VAL A 105 -21.52 1.08 -7.03
CA VAL A 105 -21.54 0.59 -8.42
C VAL A 105 -22.76 1.11 -9.21
N ASP A 106 -23.77 1.71 -8.56
CA ASP A 106 -24.99 2.17 -9.24
C ASP A 106 -25.13 3.70 -9.42
N ARG A 107 -24.20 4.54 -8.92
CA ARG A 107 -24.23 5.98 -9.24
C ARG A 107 -22.83 6.58 -9.34
N GLY A 108 -22.34 6.68 -10.58
CA GLY A 108 -21.12 7.43 -10.90
C GLY A 108 -21.16 8.90 -10.42
N PRO A 109 -20.00 9.57 -10.30
CA PRO A 109 -19.91 10.91 -9.74
C PRO A 109 -20.67 11.94 -10.59
N PRO A 110 -21.18 13.03 -9.97
CA PRO A 110 -22.04 14.00 -10.65
C PRO A 110 -21.30 14.67 -11.83
N ALA A 111 -22.03 14.90 -12.91
CA ALA A 111 -21.57 15.45 -14.20
C ALA A 111 -20.76 16.78 -14.14
N ARG A 112 -20.66 17.42 -12.97
CA ARG A 112 -19.89 18.65 -12.75
C ARG A 112 -18.37 18.43 -12.71
N GLU A 113 -17.88 17.33 -12.13
CA GLU A 113 -16.43 17.03 -12.11
C GLU A 113 -15.92 16.57 -13.48
N ARG A 114 -16.75 15.84 -14.24
CA ARG A 114 -16.46 15.45 -15.63
C ARG A 114 -16.25 16.66 -16.55
N LYS A 115 -17.06 17.72 -16.39
CA LYS A 115 -16.92 18.96 -17.18
C LYS A 115 -15.64 19.73 -16.89
N GLN A 116 -15.14 19.71 -15.65
CA GLN A 116 -13.86 20.36 -15.32
C GLN A 116 -12.66 19.60 -15.90
N LEU A 117 -12.72 18.26 -15.97
CA LEU A 117 -11.66 17.45 -16.55
C LEU A 117 -11.64 17.50 -18.09
N GLN A 118 -12.81 17.59 -18.74
CA GLN A 118 -12.91 17.89 -20.18
C GLN A 118 -12.34 19.27 -20.56
N ALA A 119 -12.24 20.21 -19.61
CA ALA A 119 -11.68 21.54 -19.84
C ALA A 119 -10.17 21.55 -20.13
N HIS A 120 -9.48 20.42 -19.92
CA HIS A 120 -8.02 20.29 -20.07
C HIS A 120 -7.58 19.78 -21.45
N GLY A 121 -8.51 19.76 -22.43
CA GLY A 121 -8.22 19.34 -23.81
C GLY A 121 -8.26 17.83 -24.06
N ILE A 122 -8.71 17.04 -23.08
CA ILE A 122 -8.94 15.60 -23.23
C ILE A 122 -10.41 15.39 -23.65
N ILE A 123 -10.63 14.98 -24.91
CA ILE A 123 -11.96 14.76 -25.48
C ILE A 123 -12.19 13.25 -25.64
N GLY A 124 -13.31 12.76 -25.10
CA GLY A 124 -13.77 11.39 -25.29
C GLY A 124 -14.66 10.91 -24.14
N ASP A 125 -15.51 9.92 -24.42
CA ASP A 125 -16.51 9.40 -23.48
C ASP A 125 -16.38 7.89 -23.24
N SER A 126 -15.20 7.30 -23.52
CA SER A 126 -15.00 5.86 -23.29
C SER A 126 -14.91 5.55 -21.78
N PRO A 127 -15.36 4.35 -21.34
CA PRO A 127 -15.25 3.94 -19.93
C PRO A 127 -13.80 3.97 -19.41
N ALA A 128 -12.84 3.58 -20.26
CA ALA A 128 -11.41 3.62 -19.92
C ALA A 128 -10.92 5.05 -19.70
N LEU A 129 -11.41 6.01 -20.50
CA LEU A 129 -11.06 7.42 -20.33
C LEU A 129 -11.71 8.00 -19.07
N SER A 130 -12.95 7.63 -18.76
CA SER A 130 -13.60 8.02 -17.49
C SER A 130 -12.80 7.56 -16.29
N ALA A 131 -12.39 6.29 -16.27
CA ALA A 131 -11.55 5.74 -15.20
C ALA A 131 -10.18 6.43 -15.11
N LEU A 132 -9.59 6.84 -16.24
CA LEU A 132 -8.35 7.61 -16.25
C LEU A 132 -8.56 9.01 -15.65
N LEU A 133 -9.63 9.71 -16.03
CA LEU A 133 -9.96 11.04 -15.51
C LEU A 133 -10.22 11.00 -13.99
N GLU A 134 -10.91 9.96 -13.49
CA GLU A 134 -11.11 9.74 -12.06
C GLU A 134 -9.77 9.55 -11.33
N LYS A 135 -8.85 8.76 -11.89
CA LYS A 135 -7.49 8.60 -11.34
C LYS A 135 -6.70 9.91 -11.33
N ILE A 136 -6.83 10.74 -12.36
CA ILE A 136 -6.18 12.05 -12.43
C ILE A 136 -6.59 12.92 -11.24
N VAL A 137 -7.89 12.99 -10.91
CA VAL A 137 -8.37 13.80 -9.77
C VAL A 137 -7.78 13.33 -8.45
N VAL A 138 -7.70 12.01 -8.25
CA VAL A 138 -7.14 11.42 -7.03
C VAL A 138 -5.65 11.74 -6.91
N VAL A 139 -4.90 11.55 -8.00
CA VAL A 139 -3.44 11.73 -8.02
C VAL A 139 -3.04 13.20 -8.00
N ALA A 140 -3.81 14.10 -8.63
CA ALA A 140 -3.52 15.53 -8.69
C ALA A 140 -3.54 16.20 -7.31
N ARG A 141 -4.38 15.72 -6.38
CA ARG A 141 -4.42 16.20 -4.99
C ARG A 141 -3.20 15.75 -4.16
N SER A 142 -2.29 15.01 -4.77
CA SER A 142 -1.28 14.23 -4.09
C SER A 142 0.13 14.71 -4.48
N ASN A 143 1.05 14.80 -3.51
CA ASN A 143 2.44 15.20 -3.73
C ASN A 143 3.40 14.09 -4.23
N SER A 144 2.91 13.03 -4.88
CA SER A 144 3.74 11.89 -5.31
C SER A 144 4.24 12.03 -6.75
N THR A 145 5.33 11.35 -7.05
CA THR A 145 5.81 11.14 -8.42
C THR A 145 4.83 10.28 -9.20
N VAL A 146 4.53 10.67 -10.45
CA VAL A 146 3.57 9.98 -11.32
C VAL A 146 4.28 9.50 -12.57
N LEU A 147 4.20 8.20 -12.85
CA LEU A 147 4.70 7.62 -14.10
C LEU A 147 3.54 7.43 -15.09
N LEU A 148 3.60 8.16 -16.20
CA LEU A 148 2.64 8.01 -17.29
C LEU A 148 3.20 7.04 -18.34
N ARG A 149 2.51 5.92 -18.54
CA ARG A 149 2.87 4.90 -19.54
C ARG A 149 1.90 4.94 -20.72
N GLY A 150 2.39 4.55 -21.90
CA GLY A 150 1.61 4.49 -23.12
C GLY A 150 2.50 4.63 -24.35
N GLU A 151 1.98 4.28 -25.52
CA GLU A 151 2.69 4.40 -26.79
C GLU A 151 2.96 5.86 -27.18
N SER A 152 3.91 6.10 -28.07
CA SER A 152 4.19 7.46 -28.56
C SER A 152 2.93 8.06 -29.22
N GLY A 153 2.67 9.35 -29.00
CA GLY A 153 1.51 10.05 -29.57
C GLY A 153 0.16 9.84 -28.86
N THR A 154 0.08 9.02 -27.80
CA THR A 154 -1.18 8.76 -27.05
C THR A 154 -1.62 9.89 -26.11
N GLY A 155 -1.05 11.09 -26.23
CA GLY A 155 -1.48 12.25 -25.45
C GLY A 155 -1.03 12.24 -23.97
N LYS A 156 0.00 11.48 -23.60
CA LYS A 156 0.58 11.48 -22.23
C LYS A 156 0.89 12.89 -21.70
N GLU A 157 1.26 13.82 -22.58
CA GLU A 157 1.49 15.22 -22.21
C GLU A 157 0.20 15.95 -21.78
N LEU A 158 -0.93 15.65 -22.42
CA LEU A 158 -2.24 16.22 -22.04
C LEU A 158 -2.65 15.69 -20.68
N VAL A 159 -2.40 14.40 -20.42
CA VAL A 159 -2.64 13.79 -19.11
C VAL A 159 -1.76 14.42 -18.03
N ALA A 160 -0.47 14.64 -18.30
CA ALA A 160 0.44 15.31 -17.36
C ALA A 160 -0.03 16.74 -17.04
N LYS A 161 -0.46 17.49 -18.06
CA LYS A 161 -1.01 18.83 -17.90
C LYS A 161 -2.30 18.83 -17.08
N ALA A 162 -3.21 17.88 -17.34
CA ALA A 162 -4.44 17.73 -16.59
C ALA A 162 -4.20 17.45 -15.09
N ILE A 163 -3.20 16.61 -14.78
CA ILE A 163 -2.76 16.36 -13.39
C ILE A 163 -2.25 17.67 -12.75
N HIS A 164 -1.41 18.43 -13.45
CA HIS A 164 -0.86 19.69 -12.92
C HIS A 164 -1.95 20.72 -12.63
N GLU A 165 -2.83 20.98 -13.61
CA GLU A 165 -3.91 21.97 -13.49
C GLU A 165 -4.99 21.56 -12.48
N SER A 166 -5.17 20.26 -12.23
CA SER A 166 -6.06 19.73 -11.18
C SER A 166 -5.40 19.65 -9.79
N SER A 167 -4.11 20.02 -9.66
CA SER A 167 -3.35 19.89 -8.41
C SER A 167 -3.28 21.19 -7.61
N VAL A 168 -2.79 21.08 -6.36
CA VAL A 168 -2.40 22.25 -5.55
C VAL A 168 -1.30 23.10 -6.20
N ARG A 169 -0.62 22.57 -7.23
CA ARG A 169 0.47 23.22 -7.97
C ARG A 169 -0.03 23.91 -9.24
N ALA A 170 -1.34 23.94 -9.51
CA ALA A 170 -1.90 24.54 -10.73
C ALA A 170 -1.47 26.01 -10.96
N LYS A 171 -1.20 26.76 -9.87
CA LYS A 171 -0.72 28.16 -9.94
C LYS A 171 0.80 28.29 -10.12
N ARG A 172 1.54 27.19 -10.06
CA ARG A 172 3.01 27.15 -10.25
C ARG A 172 3.33 26.81 -11.72
N PRO A 173 4.53 27.18 -12.21
CA PRO A 173 4.91 26.87 -13.58
C PRO A 173 4.93 25.37 -13.84
N PHE A 174 4.40 24.96 -15.01
CA PHE A 174 4.49 23.60 -15.53
C PHE A 174 5.71 23.49 -16.44
N VAL A 175 6.77 22.87 -15.95
CA VAL A 175 8.04 22.73 -16.69
C VAL A 175 8.10 21.35 -17.34
N LYS A 176 8.17 21.31 -18.67
CA LYS A 176 8.42 20.08 -19.43
C LYS A 176 9.92 19.94 -19.65
N LEU A 177 10.45 18.75 -19.34
CA LEU A 177 11.86 18.43 -19.53
C LEU A 177 11.99 17.20 -20.42
N ASN A 178 12.82 17.29 -21.46
CA ASN A 178 13.11 16.15 -22.32
C ASN A 178 14.31 15.38 -21.76
N CYS A 179 14.03 14.28 -21.05
CA CYS A 179 15.07 13.43 -20.47
C CYS A 179 16.02 12.80 -21.48
N ALA A 180 15.62 12.65 -22.76
CA ALA A 180 16.50 12.12 -23.80
C ALA A 180 17.58 13.12 -24.26
N ALA A 181 17.44 14.40 -23.90
CA ALA A 181 18.40 15.45 -24.24
C ALA A 181 19.39 15.76 -23.10
N LEU A 182 19.29 15.05 -21.97
CA LEU A 182 20.12 15.26 -20.78
C LEU A 182 21.14 14.12 -20.61
N PRO A 183 22.37 14.40 -20.14
CA PRO A 183 23.32 13.36 -19.75
C PRO A 183 22.76 12.50 -18.60
N GLU A 184 22.96 11.18 -18.68
CA GLU A 184 22.46 10.20 -17.69
C GLU A 184 22.86 10.55 -16.25
N THR A 185 24.08 11.06 -16.07
CA THR A 185 24.62 11.47 -14.77
C THR A 185 23.85 12.61 -14.12
N VAL A 186 23.25 13.51 -14.90
CA VAL A 186 22.43 14.63 -14.40
C VAL A 186 20.99 14.18 -14.16
N LEU A 187 20.52 13.19 -14.92
CA LEU A 187 19.18 12.63 -14.75
C LEU A 187 19.02 12.00 -13.36
N GLU A 188 19.97 11.15 -12.99
CA GLU A 188 19.91 10.41 -11.73
C GLU A 188 20.08 11.34 -10.52
N SER A 189 21.10 12.20 -10.55
CA SER A 189 21.50 13.03 -9.41
C SER A 189 20.56 14.19 -9.06
N GLU A 190 19.81 14.74 -10.02
CA GLU A 190 18.94 15.92 -9.80
C GLU A 190 17.43 15.61 -9.85
N LEU A 191 17.00 14.61 -10.63
CA LEU A 191 15.57 14.36 -10.89
C LEU A 191 15.00 13.14 -10.18
N PHE A 192 15.84 12.16 -9.86
CA PHE A 192 15.42 10.92 -9.19
C PHE A 192 15.99 10.76 -7.79
N GLY A 193 17.10 11.47 -7.49
CA GLY A 193 17.73 11.48 -6.17
C GLY A 193 18.72 10.34 -6.01
#